data_AF-A0A8J6S562-F1
#
_entry.id   AF-A0A8J6S562-F1
#
_cell.length_a   1.000
_cell.length_b   1.000
_cell.length_c   1.000
_cell.angle_alpha   90.00
_cell.angle_beta   90.00
_cell.angle_gamma   90.00
#
_symmetry.space_group_name_H-M   'P 1'
#
loop_
_entity.id
_entity.type
_entity.pdbx_description
1 polymer ?
#
loop_
_entity_poly.entity_id
_entity_poly.type
_entity_poly.pdbx_seq_one_letter_code
_entity_poly.pdbx_strand_id
1 'polypeptide(L)'
;MAKTKLKSLTPEQEALIPVIREKWIAIVFSKGLINRSKAKEAVQFAYSAIGKKDPEIIFFDSPYAALNSPILNRKGRFLGNLFDFELKWKLEQQLMSHKARQFQYLAYQLYSSPK
;
A
#
# COMPACT_ATOMS: atom_id res chain seq x y z
N MET A 1 -10.06 -32.99 -1.83
CA MET A 1 -8.70 -32.96 -1.25
C MET A 1 -8.68 -31.95 -0.12
N ALA A 2 -8.24 -32.35 1.08
CA ALA A 2 -8.26 -31.50 2.27
C ALA A 2 -7.28 -30.33 2.13
N LYS A 3 -7.74 -29.12 2.43
CA LYS A 3 -6.97 -27.88 2.32
C LYS A 3 -6.11 -27.73 3.58
N THR A 4 -4.87 -28.22 3.56
CA THR A 4 -3.97 -28.13 4.70
C THR A 4 -3.59 -26.69 4.94
N LYS A 5 -4.02 -26.13 6.09
CA LYS A 5 -3.70 -24.76 6.47
C LYS A 5 -2.20 -24.71 6.83
N LEU A 6 -1.39 -23.97 6.06
CA LEU A 6 0.02 -23.71 6.39
C LEU A 6 0.08 -23.00 7.75
N LYS A 7 0.71 -23.64 8.75
CA LYS A 7 0.87 -23.08 10.09
C LYS A 7 2.08 -22.14 10.19
N SER A 8 3.14 -22.45 9.45
CA SER A 8 4.38 -21.67 9.38
C SER A 8 5.08 -21.95 8.06
N LEU A 9 5.98 -21.06 7.65
CA LEU A 9 6.89 -21.30 6.53
C LEU A 9 8.01 -22.24 6.97
N THR A 10 8.61 -22.95 6.02
CA THR A 10 9.85 -23.69 6.32
C THR A 10 11.01 -22.71 6.45
N PRO A 11 12.07 -23.05 7.21
CA PRO A 11 13.26 -22.20 7.31
C PRO A 11 13.88 -21.86 5.95
N GLU A 12 13.82 -22.80 5.00
CA GLU A 12 14.24 -22.59 3.61
C GLU A 12 13.38 -21.54 2.90
N GLN A 13 12.06 -21.58 3.09
CA GLN A 13 11.13 -20.58 2.52
C GLN A 13 11.35 -19.19 3.14
N GLU A 14 11.59 -19.12 4.45
CA GLU A 14 11.88 -17.85 5.13
C GLU A 14 13.21 -17.24 4.66
N ALA A 15 14.24 -18.07 4.49
CA ALA A 15 15.53 -17.65 3.95
C ALA A 15 15.43 -17.09 2.53
N LEU A 16 14.43 -17.53 1.74
CA LEU A 16 14.19 -17.03 0.38
C LEU A 16 13.46 -15.68 0.33
N ILE A 17 12.73 -15.29 1.39
CA ILE A 17 11.98 -14.02 1.43
C ILE A 17 12.87 -12.80 1.09
N PRO A 18 14.04 -12.57 1.71
CA PRO A 18 14.87 -11.40 1.41
C PRO A 18 15.37 -11.41 -0.04
N VAL A 19 15.80 -12.56 -0.55
CA VAL A 19 16.30 -12.71 -1.93
C VAL A 19 15.20 -12.38 -2.95
N ILE A 20 14.01 -12.92 -2.73
CA ILE A 20 12.85 -12.65 -3.59
C ILE A 20 12.47 -11.17 -3.50
N ARG A 21 12.44 -10.59 -2.29
CA ARG A 21 12.14 -9.17 -2.07
C ARG A 21 13.08 -8.26 -2.84
N GLU A 22 14.38 -8.48 -2.74
CA GLU A 22 15.40 -7.70 -3.45
C GLU A 22 15.21 -7.78 -4.97
N LYS A 23 14.93 -8.99 -5.48
CA LYS A 23 14.61 -9.19 -6.90
C LYS A 23 13.41 -8.35 -7.36
N TRP A 24 12.32 -8.32 -6.58
CA TRP A 24 11.14 -7.53 -6.92
C TRP A 24 11.38 -6.02 -6.81
N ILE A 25 12.12 -5.57 -5.79
CA ILE A 25 12.54 -4.16 -5.64
C ILE A 25 13.33 -3.73 -6.89
N ALA A 26 14.31 -4.51 -7.31
CA ALA A 26 15.11 -4.21 -8.49
C ALA A 26 14.25 -4.07 -9.76
N ILE A 27 13.23 -4.92 -9.92
CA ILE A 27 12.29 -4.85 -11.05
C ILE A 27 11.43 -3.57 -10.98
N VAL A 28 10.87 -3.24 -9.81
CA VAL A 28 10.01 -2.04 -9.64
C VAL A 28 10.78 -0.75 -9.88
N PHE A 29 12.03 -0.67 -9.45
CA PHE A 29 12.88 0.50 -9.66
C PHE A 29 13.60 0.50 -11.01
N SER A 30 13.55 -0.60 -11.77
CA SER A 30 14.04 -0.61 -13.14
C SER A 30 13.15 0.31 -13.98
N LYS A 31 13.75 1.27 -14.70
CA LYS A 31 13.02 2.24 -15.55
C LYS A 31 12.39 1.61 -16.81
N GLY A 32 12.33 0.28 -16.89
CA GLY A 32 11.82 -0.44 -18.05
C GLY A 32 10.30 -0.52 -18.04
N LEU A 33 9.67 -0.21 -19.18
CA LEU A 33 8.25 -0.49 -19.37
C LEU A 33 8.00 -2.00 -19.24
N ILE A 34 6.92 -2.36 -18.54
CA ILE A 34 6.51 -3.75 -18.41
C ILE A 34 6.19 -4.35 -19.79
N ASN A 35 6.70 -5.54 -20.07
CA ASN A 35 6.29 -6.29 -21.24
C ASN A 35 4.87 -6.85 -21.01
N ARG A 36 3.87 -6.16 -21.58
CA ARG A 36 2.43 -6.47 -21.39
C ARG A 36 2.08 -7.91 -21.79
N SER A 37 2.71 -8.46 -22.84
CA SER A 37 2.46 -9.83 -23.30
C SER A 37 2.94 -10.85 -22.28
N LYS A 38 4.20 -10.73 -21.84
CA LYS A 38 4.77 -11.63 -20.82
C LYS A 38 4.05 -11.53 -19.48
N ALA A 39 3.65 -10.31 -19.10
CA ALA A 39 2.86 -10.10 -17.89
C ALA A 39 1.48 -10.78 -17.97
N LYS A 40 0.81 -10.69 -19.13
CA LYS A 40 -0.49 -11.34 -19.35
C LYS A 40 -0.37 -12.86 -19.23
N GLU A 41 0.61 -13.45 -19.92
CA GLU A 41 0.86 -14.89 -19.90
C GLU A 41 1.14 -15.41 -18.48
N ALA A 42 1.99 -14.69 -17.73
CA ALA A 42 2.32 -15.05 -16.35
C ALA A 42 1.09 -15.04 -15.43
N VAL A 43 0.21 -14.03 -15.58
CA VAL A 43 -1.02 -13.94 -14.79
C VAL A 43 -2.00 -15.06 -15.17
N GLN A 44 -2.19 -15.33 -16.46
CA GLN A 44 -3.06 -16.43 -16.92
C GLN A 44 -2.57 -17.78 -16.43
N PHE A 45 -1.26 -18.03 -16.53
CA PHE A 45 -0.64 -19.25 -15.99
C PHE A 45 -0.91 -19.41 -14.49
N ALA A 46 -0.73 -18.34 -13.70
CA ALA A 46 -1.00 -18.38 -12.26
C ALA A 46 -2.46 -18.68 -11.93
N TYR A 47 -3.41 -18.10 -12.67
CA TYR A 47 -4.85 -18.37 -12.50
C TYR A 47 -5.21 -19.81 -12.89
N SER A 48 -4.67 -20.30 -14.00
CA SER A 48 -4.83 -21.69 -14.42
C SER A 48 -4.28 -22.66 -13.37
N ALA A 49 -3.10 -22.38 -12.81
CA ALA A 49 -2.47 -23.22 -11.79
C ALA A 49 -3.32 -23.36 -10.52
N ILE A 50 -4.16 -22.36 -10.19
CA ILE A 50 -5.08 -22.40 -9.06
C ILE A 50 -6.52 -22.82 -9.45
N GLY A 51 -6.72 -23.30 -10.68
CA GLY A 51 -8.02 -23.76 -11.19
C GLY A 51 -9.05 -22.64 -11.35
N LYS A 52 -8.59 -21.41 -11.62
CA LYS A 52 -9.45 -20.24 -11.85
C LYS A 52 -9.47 -19.91 -13.34
N LYS A 53 -10.60 -19.34 -13.79
CA LYS A 53 -10.74 -18.79 -15.13
C LYS A 53 -9.77 -17.62 -15.31
N ASP A 54 -9.31 -17.43 -16.53
CA ASP A 54 -8.47 -16.30 -16.91
C ASP A 54 -9.11 -14.96 -16.48
N PRO A 55 -8.34 -14.08 -15.82
CA PRO A 55 -8.85 -12.78 -15.43
C PRO A 55 -8.82 -11.82 -16.62
N GLU A 56 -9.69 -10.81 -16.56
CA GLU A 56 -9.52 -9.61 -17.39
C GLU A 56 -8.32 -8.80 -16.86
N ILE A 57 -7.38 -8.47 -17.75
CA ILE A 57 -6.13 -7.76 -17.39
C ILE A 57 -6.12 -6.43 -18.12
N ILE A 58 -6.03 -5.35 -17.35
CA ILE A 58 -6.08 -3.97 -17.84
C ILE A 58 -4.80 -3.27 -17.41
N PHE A 59 -4.10 -2.70 -18.39
CA PHE A 59 -2.87 -1.94 -18.17
C PHE A 59 -3.17 -0.45 -18.16
N PHE A 60 -2.54 0.27 -17.24
CA PHE A 60 -2.58 1.72 -17.15
C PHE A 60 -1.17 2.28 -17.20
N ASP A 61 -1.02 3.46 -17.78
CA ASP A 61 0.29 4.10 -17.93
C ASP A 61 0.76 4.80 -16.64
N SER A 62 -0.14 5.00 -15.68
CA SER A 62 0.18 5.50 -14.35
C SER A 62 -0.81 5.02 -13.29
N PRO A 63 -0.43 5.03 -12.00
CA PRO A 63 -1.35 4.77 -10.90
C PRO A 63 -2.56 5.73 -10.89
N TYR A 64 -2.34 7.00 -11.25
CA TYR A 64 -3.42 7.99 -11.34
C TYR A 64 -4.45 7.64 -12.42
N ALA A 65 -3.99 7.20 -13.61
CA ALA A 65 -4.88 6.74 -14.66
C ALA A 65 -5.70 5.51 -14.24
N ALA A 66 -5.08 4.59 -13.48
CA ALA A 66 -5.80 3.45 -12.92
C ALA A 66 -6.90 3.89 -11.95
N LEU A 67 -6.59 4.76 -10.98
CA LEU A 67 -7.53 5.23 -9.96
C LEU A 67 -8.75 5.94 -10.55
N ASN A 68 -8.57 6.70 -11.62
CA ASN A 68 -9.65 7.40 -12.30
C ASN A 68 -10.43 6.51 -13.29
N SER A 69 -10.00 5.26 -13.51
CA SER A 69 -10.71 4.36 -14.41
C SER A 69 -12.11 4.04 -13.87
N PRO A 70 -13.14 3.92 -14.72
CA PRO A 70 -14.51 3.62 -14.27
C PRO A 70 -14.64 2.33 -13.45
N ILE A 71 -13.70 1.40 -13.69
CA ILE A 71 -13.61 0.08 -13.05
C ILE A 71 -13.21 0.21 -11.59
N LEU A 72 -12.19 1.01 -11.31
CA LEU A 72 -11.79 1.33 -9.95
C LEU A 72 -12.68 2.40 -9.34
N ASN A 73 -13.29 3.31 -10.11
CA ASN A 73 -14.18 4.36 -9.60
C ASN A 73 -15.49 3.81 -8.98
N ARG A 74 -15.99 2.63 -9.43
CA ARG A 74 -17.07 1.92 -8.69
C ARG A 74 -16.63 1.41 -7.30
N LYS A 75 -15.34 1.14 -7.10
CA LYS A 75 -14.70 0.77 -5.81
C LYS A 75 -13.92 1.92 -5.14
N GLY A 76 -13.83 3.09 -5.80
CA GLY A 76 -12.98 4.24 -5.44
C GLY A 76 -13.41 4.93 -4.17
N ARG A 77 -14.67 4.72 -3.76
CA ARG A 77 -15.17 5.07 -2.42
C ARG A 77 -14.40 4.40 -1.29
N PHE A 78 -13.78 3.23 -1.49
CA PHE A 78 -13.10 2.53 -0.38
C PHE A 78 -11.69 3.10 -0.11
N LEU A 79 -10.89 3.34 -1.15
CA LEU A 79 -9.54 3.88 -1.00
C LEU A 79 -9.53 5.40 -0.78
N GLY A 80 -10.43 6.14 -1.46
CA GLY A 80 -10.59 7.58 -1.22
C GLY A 80 -10.93 7.87 0.25
N ASN A 81 -11.87 7.12 0.82
CA ASN A 81 -12.21 7.23 2.24
C ASN A 81 -11.05 6.81 3.17
N LEU A 82 -10.27 5.79 2.80
CA LEU A 82 -9.13 5.34 3.60
C LEU A 82 -8.03 6.41 3.68
N PHE A 83 -7.66 6.99 2.53
CA PHE A 83 -6.64 8.02 2.45
C PHE A 83 -7.10 9.36 3.02
N ASP A 84 -8.35 9.77 2.77
CA ASP A 84 -8.91 10.99 3.37
C ASP A 84 -8.95 10.88 4.89
N PHE A 85 -9.40 9.74 5.44
CA PHE A 85 -9.47 9.57 6.89
C PHE A 85 -8.08 9.56 7.53
N GLU A 86 -7.13 8.82 6.95
CA GLU A 86 -5.78 8.68 7.51
C GLU A 86 -4.98 9.98 7.43
N LEU A 87 -5.00 10.67 6.29
CA LEU A 87 -4.27 11.93 6.11
C LEU A 87 -4.92 13.07 6.91
N LYS A 88 -6.25 13.21 6.84
CA LYS A 88 -6.97 14.25 7.58
C LYS A 88 -6.78 14.11 9.08
N TRP A 89 -6.95 12.89 9.62
CA TRP A 89 -6.76 12.65 11.05
C TRP A 89 -5.34 12.96 11.49
N LYS A 90 -4.33 12.56 10.70
CA LYS A 90 -2.92 12.82 11.04
C LYS A 90 -2.59 14.30 11.04
N LEU A 91 -3.11 15.07 10.08
CA LEU A 91 -2.98 16.53 10.03
C LEU A 91 -3.66 17.19 11.22
N GLU A 92 -4.88 16.78 11.56
CA GLU A 92 -5.63 17.29 12.72
C GLU A 92 -4.89 17.00 14.03
N GLN A 93 -4.36 15.80 14.22
CA GLN A 93 -3.57 15.42 15.40
C GLN A 93 -2.29 16.27 15.53
N GLN A 94 -1.57 16.48 14.41
CA GLN A 94 -0.38 17.33 14.42
C GLN A 94 -0.72 18.78 14.75
N LEU A 95 -1.79 19.33 14.17
CA LEU A 95 -2.23 20.68 14.44
C LEU A 95 -2.67 20.86 15.91
N MET A 96 -3.43 19.90 16.44
CA MET A 96 -3.91 19.91 17.83
C MET A 96 -2.75 19.77 18.83
N SER A 97 -1.81 18.85 18.58
CA SER A 97 -0.63 18.67 19.44
C SER A 97 0.29 19.89 19.43
N HIS A 98 0.44 20.55 18.27
CA HIS A 98 1.23 21.78 18.17
C HIS A 98 0.58 22.92 18.97
N LYS A 99 -0.73 23.13 18.82
CA LYS A 99 -1.48 24.15 19.58
C LYS A 99 -1.42 23.87 21.07
N ALA A 100 -1.67 22.63 21.50
CA ALA A 100 -1.62 22.26 22.91
C ALA A 100 -0.24 22.54 23.54
N ARG A 101 0.84 22.23 22.81
CA ARG A 101 2.21 22.55 23.26
C ARG A 101 2.47 24.05 23.36
N GLN A 102 1.99 24.85 22.40
CA GLN A 102 2.12 26.30 22.46
C GLN A 102 1.36 26.91 23.64
N PHE A 103 0.12 26.46 23.89
CA PHE A 103 -0.65 26.90 25.05
C PHE A 103 0.03 26.51 26.38
N GLN A 104 0.56 25.29 26.46
CA GLN A 104 1.28 24.84 27.66
C GLN A 104 2.58 25.62 27.87
N TYR A 105 3.31 25.95 26.81
CA TYR A 105 4.51 26.78 26.87
C TYR A 105 4.20 28.21 27.32
N LEU A 106 3.16 28.83 26.76
CA LEU A 106 2.71 30.17 27.17
C LEU A 106 2.21 30.20 28.61
N ALA A 107 1.48 29.18 29.05
CA ALA A 107 1.07 29.06 30.44
C ALA A 107 2.29 28.94 31.37
N TYR A 108 3.27 28.11 31.01
CA TYR A 108 4.49 27.94 31.80
C TYR A 108 5.29 29.24 31.92
N GLN A 109 5.39 30.04 30.85
CA GLN A 109 6.05 31.35 30.87
C GLN A 109 5.33 32.38 31.76
N LEU A 110 4.00 32.36 31.79
CA LEU A 110 3.18 33.26 32.61
C LEU A 110 3.22 32.89 34.10
N TYR A 111 3.28 31.60 34.45
CA TYR A 111 3.31 31.12 35.83
C TYR A 111 4.73 31.01 36.42
N SER A 112 5.78 31.03 35.59
CA SER A 112 7.18 30.92 36.02
C SER A 112 7.98 32.23 35.95
N SER A 113 7.33 33.34 35.59
CA SER A 113 7.96 34.67 35.66
C SER A 113 8.01 35.14 37.14
N PRO A 114 9.18 35.48 37.70
CA PRO A 114 9.25 36.04 39.05
C PRO A 114 8.64 37.45 39.05
N LYS A 115 7.92 37.80 40.12
CA LYS A 115 7.42 39.16 40.37
C LYS A 115 8.56 40.13 40.63
#